data_AF-A0A967N2T8-F1
#
_entry.id   AF-A0A967N2T8-F1
#
_cell.length_a   1.000
_cell.length_b   1.000
_cell.length_c   1.000
_cell.angle_alpha   90.00
_cell.angle_beta   90.00
_cell.angle_gamma   90.00
#
_symmetry.space_group_name_H-M   'P 1'
#
loop_
_entity.id
_entity.type
_entity.pdbx_description
1 polymer ?
#
loop_
_entity_poly.entity_id
_entity_poly.type
_entity_poly.pdbx_seq_one_letter_code
_entity_poly.pdbx_strand_id
1 'polypeptide(L)'
;MAFGVVVLEPGEGHERHDHPDADEILFILSGEGEQMLDDQDPLPIRAGASIHIPRGVYHSTVNTGWEPLRFAVVYAPAGAEEVLRALPEATVVPAG
;
A
#
# COMPACT_ATOMS: atom_id res chain seq x y z
N MET A 1 -3.03 7.22 13.68
CA MET A 1 -2.07 6.63 12.73
C MET A 1 -2.21 5.13 12.85
N ALA A 2 -2.16 4.43 11.73
CA ALA A 2 -2.12 2.98 11.66
C ALA A 2 -0.86 2.54 10.91
N PHE A 3 -0.38 1.34 11.22
CA PHE A 3 0.81 0.74 10.62
C PHE A 3 0.58 -0.74 10.38
N GLY A 4 1.02 -1.23 9.23
CA GLY A 4 0.88 -2.64 8.87
C GLY A 4 1.86 -3.07 7.79
N VAL A 5 1.84 -4.36 7.48
CA VAL A 5 2.54 -4.94 6.34
C VAL A 5 1.51 -5.56 5.42
N VAL A 6 1.60 -5.21 4.14
CA VAL A 6 0.77 -5.78 3.07
C VAL A 6 1.64 -6.69 2.21
N VAL A 7 1.05 -7.79 1.75
CA VAL A 7 1.65 -8.74 0.82
C VAL A 7 0.73 -8.83 -0.39
N LEU A 8 1.27 -8.54 -1.58
CA LEU A 8 0.59 -8.74 -2.86
C LEU A 8 1.24 -9.90 -3.58
N GLU A 9 0.46 -10.91 -3.92
CA GLU A 9 0.92 -12.03 -4.76
C GLU A 9 1.19 -11.58 -6.20
N PRO A 10 1.94 -12.34 -7.02
CA PRO A 10 2.22 -11.98 -8.40
C PRO A 10 0.96 -11.66 -9.21
N GLY A 11 0.92 -10.49 -9.85
CA GLY A 11 -0.22 -10.00 -10.62
C GLY A 11 -1.34 -9.35 -9.79
N GLU A 12 -1.27 -9.43 -8.45
CA GLU A 12 -2.24 -8.82 -7.56
C GLU A 12 -1.89 -7.36 -7.23
N GLY A 13 -2.89 -6.62 -6.77
CA GLY A 13 -2.78 -5.21 -6.45
C GLY A 13 -4.02 -4.67 -5.77
N HIS A 14 -4.06 -3.36 -5.59
CA HIS A 14 -5.27 -2.65 -5.22
C HIS A 14 -5.70 -1.72 -6.35
N GLU A 15 -7.01 -1.68 -6.60
CA GLU A 15 -7.60 -0.79 -7.61
C GLU A 15 -7.28 0.68 -7.30
N ARG A 16 -7.38 1.54 -8.32
CA ARG A 16 -7.18 2.99 -8.18
C ARG A 16 -8.21 3.56 -7.20
N HIS A 17 -7.76 4.09 -6.08
CA HIS A 17 -8.61 4.70 -5.06
C HIS A 17 -7.88 5.85 -4.34
N ASP A 18 -8.58 6.56 -3.47
CA ASP A 18 -8.01 7.62 -2.66
C ASP A 18 -8.46 7.54 -1.19
N HIS A 19 -7.78 8.30 -0.34
CA HIS A 19 -8.13 8.50 1.05
C HIS A 19 -8.30 10.00 1.31
N PRO A 20 -9.54 10.53 1.31
CA PRO A 20 -9.78 11.97 1.42
C PRO A 20 -9.20 12.59 2.70
N ASP A 21 -9.14 11.80 3.77
CA ASP A 21 -8.83 12.28 5.12
C ASP A 21 -7.45 11.86 5.61
N ALA A 22 -6.68 11.05 4.86
CA ALA A 22 -5.42 10.47 5.33
C ALA A 22 -4.29 10.52 4.30
N ASP A 23 -3.11 10.90 4.77
CA ASP A 23 -1.87 10.67 4.04
C ASP A 23 -1.47 9.19 4.21
N GLU A 24 -0.88 8.61 3.17
CA GLU A 24 -0.37 7.25 3.16
C GLU A 24 1.12 7.22 2.81
N ILE A 25 1.88 6.35 3.47
CA ILE A 25 3.29 6.11 3.15
C ILE A 25 3.49 4.62 2.94
N LEU A 26 4.07 4.26 1.79
CA LEU A 26 4.51 2.91 1.49
C LEU A 26 6.03 2.82 1.57
N PHE A 27 6.53 1.76 2.20
CA PHE A 27 7.94 1.41 2.19
C PHE A 27 8.11 -0.02 1.68
N ILE A 28 8.74 -0.17 0.51
CA ILE A 28 8.87 -1.47 -0.15
C ILE A 28 9.96 -2.29 0.52
N LEU A 29 9.59 -3.46 1.04
CA LEU A 29 10.45 -4.38 1.78
C LEU A 29 11.10 -5.43 0.86
N SER A 30 10.33 -5.99 -0.07
CA SER A 30 10.79 -7.01 -1.02
C SER A 30 9.90 -7.04 -2.26
N GLY A 31 10.39 -7.64 -3.36
CA GLY A 31 9.66 -7.73 -4.62
C GLY A 31 9.76 -6.47 -5.47
N GLU A 32 9.00 -6.46 -6.56
CA GLU A 32 8.93 -5.38 -7.54
C GLU A 32 7.50 -5.19 -8.04
N GLY A 33 7.18 -3.98 -8.49
CA GLY A 33 5.85 -3.63 -8.93
C GLY A 33 5.82 -2.26 -9.59
N GLU A 34 4.62 -1.75 -9.75
CA GLU A 34 4.35 -0.39 -10.22
C GLU A 34 3.46 0.35 -9.24
N GLN A 35 3.80 1.62 -9.01
CA GLN A 35 3.01 2.57 -8.23
C GLN A 35 2.50 3.67 -9.16
N MET A 36 1.20 3.91 -9.16
CA MET A 36 0.61 5.07 -9.80
C MET A 36 0.19 6.10 -8.73
N LEU A 37 0.36 7.38 -9.07
CA LEU A 37 -0.11 8.53 -8.30
C LEU A 37 -0.87 9.47 -9.25
N ASP A 38 -2.11 9.75 -8.89
CA ASP A 38 -3.08 10.58 -9.60
C ASP A 38 -3.36 10.09 -11.05
N ASP A 39 -3.09 10.94 -12.03
CA ASP A 39 -3.20 10.63 -13.46
C ASP A 39 -1.83 10.52 -14.13
N GLN A 40 -0.77 10.28 -13.35
CA GLN A 40 0.58 10.06 -13.88
C GLN A 40 0.77 8.61 -14.33
N ASP A 41 1.69 8.41 -15.27
CA ASP A 41 2.14 7.06 -15.65
C ASP A 41 2.70 6.31 -14.42
N PRO A 42 2.40 5.02 -14.26
CA PRO A 42 2.94 4.22 -13.16
C PRO A 42 4.47 4.22 -13.17
N LEU A 43 5.05 4.31 -11.96
CA LEU A 43 6.50 4.27 -11.75
C LEU A 43 6.90 2.90 -11.19
N PRO A 44 8.02 2.31 -11.65
CA PRO A 44 8.51 1.06 -11.11
C PRO A 44 8.98 1.25 -9.67
N ILE A 45 8.57 0.34 -8.80
CA ILE A 45 8.95 0.27 -7.39
C ILE A 45 9.62 -1.07 -7.08
N ARG A 46 10.55 -1.04 -6.13
CA ARG A 46 11.28 -2.22 -5.64
C ARG A 46 11.78 -1.98 -4.22
N ALA A 47 12.32 -3.02 -3.60
CA ALA A 47 12.89 -2.96 -2.24
C ALA A 47 13.74 -1.69 -2.00
N GLY A 48 13.45 -1.01 -0.89
CA GLY A 48 14.08 0.25 -0.48
C GLY A 48 13.39 1.52 -1.01
N ALA A 49 12.43 1.41 -1.93
CA ALA A 49 11.62 2.55 -2.35
C ALA A 49 10.69 3.03 -1.22
N SER A 50 10.53 4.35 -1.12
CA SER A 50 9.57 5.01 -0.22
C SER A 50 8.64 5.87 -1.06
N ILE A 51 7.33 5.71 -0.87
CA ILE A 51 6.31 6.43 -1.61
C ILE A 51 5.48 7.20 -0.58
N HIS A 52 5.34 8.50 -0.77
CA HIS A 52 4.42 9.33 -0.01
C HIS A 52 3.24 9.68 -0.89
N ILE A 53 2.05 9.38 -0.40
CA ILE A 53 0.76 9.57 -1.05
C ILE A 53 -0.02 10.58 -0.21
N PRO A 54 -0.07 11.87 -0.63
CA PRO A 54 -0.85 12.87 0.08
C PRO A 54 -2.34 12.51 0.10
N ARG A 55 -3.06 12.95 1.13
CA ARG A 55 -4.52 12.80 1.21
C ARG A 55 -5.23 13.27 -0.06
N GLY A 56 -6.25 12.52 -0.46
CA GLY A 56 -7.03 12.76 -1.67
C GLY A 56 -6.30 12.51 -2.99
N VAL A 57 -5.04 12.04 -2.97
CA VAL A 57 -4.35 11.62 -4.18
C VAL A 57 -4.78 10.20 -4.53
N TYR A 58 -5.36 10.04 -5.71
CA TYR A 58 -5.65 8.72 -6.25
C TYR A 58 -4.36 7.93 -6.45
N HIS A 59 -4.39 6.64 -6.17
CA HIS A 59 -3.20 5.80 -6.29
C HIS A 59 -3.57 4.33 -6.45
N SER A 60 -2.63 3.54 -6.95
CA SER A 60 -2.70 2.08 -7.01
C SER A 60 -1.32 1.48 -6.94
N THR A 61 -1.21 0.28 -6.35
CA THR A 61 0.01 -0.54 -6.40
C THR A 61 -0.33 -1.88 -7.04
N VAL A 62 0.51 -2.31 -7.98
CA VAL A 62 0.38 -3.61 -8.63
C VAL A 62 1.72 -4.35 -8.53
N ASN A 63 1.67 -5.62 -8.14
CA ASN A 63 2.82 -6.51 -8.23
C ASN A 63 2.99 -6.99 -9.69
N THR A 64 3.99 -6.46 -10.38
CA THR A 64 4.33 -6.83 -11.76
C THR A 64 5.43 -7.91 -11.83
N GLY A 65 5.95 -8.33 -10.68
CA GLY A 65 6.98 -9.35 -10.55
C GLY A 65 6.41 -10.78 -10.47
N TRP A 66 7.32 -11.73 -10.22
CA TRP A 66 7.00 -13.16 -10.05
C TRP A 66 7.14 -13.64 -8.60
N GLU A 67 7.59 -12.77 -7.70
CA GLU A 67 7.65 -12.99 -6.25
C GLU A 67 6.64 -12.10 -5.52
N PRO A 68 6.23 -12.42 -4.28
CA PRO A 68 5.35 -11.54 -3.52
C PRO A 68 5.99 -10.18 -3.23
N LEU A 69 5.28 -9.11 -3.59
CA LEU A 69 5.60 -7.73 -3.25
C LEU A 69 5.17 -7.47 -1.80
N ARG A 70 6.12 -7.14 -0.94
CA ARG A 70 5.87 -6.83 0.47
C ARG A 70 6.21 -5.40 0.75
N PHE A 71 5.32 -4.69 1.43
CA PHE A 71 5.56 -3.32 1.84
C PHE A 71 4.96 -3.03 3.21
N ALA A 72 5.64 -2.15 3.94
CA ALA A 72 5.05 -1.54 5.13
C ALA A 72 4.20 -0.35 4.69
N VAL A 73 3.04 -0.18 5.32
CA VAL A 73 2.10 0.91 5.06
C VAL A 73 1.83 1.68 6.34
N VAL A 74 1.79 3.00 6.24
CA VAL A 74 1.34 3.92 7.29
C VAL A 74 0.17 4.72 6.76
N TYR A 75 -0.91 4.81 7.54
CA TYR A 75 -1.99 5.78 7.31
C TYR A 75 -2.02 6.82 8.44
N ALA A 76 -2.09 8.11 8.09
CA ALA A 76 -2.14 9.20 9.04
C ALA A 76 -3.17 10.28 8.64
N PRO A 77 -4.27 10.46 9.42
CA PRO A 77 -4.72 9.67 10.57
C PRO A 77 -5.10 8.22 10.20
N ALA A 78 -5.43 7.41 11.22
CA ALA A 78 -5.94 6.05 10.98
C ALA A 78 -7.37 6.09 10.41
N GLY A 79 -7.81 5.02 9.76
CA GLY A 79 -9.17 4.81 9.27
C GLY A 79 -9.20 4.09 7.93
N ALA A 80 -8.28 4.40 7.02
CA ALA A 80 -8.18 3.76 5.70
C ALA A 80 -7.89 2.25 5.81
N GLU A 81 -7.14 1.83 6.83
CA GLU A 81 -6.79 0.43 7.03
C GLU A 81 -7.96 -0.45 7.48
N GLU A 82 -9.10 0.13 7.88
CA GLU A 82 -10.26 -0.64 8.36
C GLU A 82 -10.77 -1.64 7.31
N VAL A 83 -10.65 -1.29 6.02
CA VAL A 83 -10.95 -2.21 4.91
C VAL A 83 -10.03 -3.43 4.94
N LEU A 84 -8.74 -3.22 5.20
CA LEU A 84 -7.76 -4.31 5.33
C LEU A 84 -8.04 -5.17 6.56
N ARG A 85 -8.44 -4.56 7.69
CA ARG A 85 -8.77 -5.30 8.94
C ARG A 85 -9.96 -6.23 8.77
N ALA A 86 -10.87 -5.93 7.84
CA ALA A 86 -12.04 -6.75 7.56
C ALA A 86 -11.74 -7.98 6.68
N LEU A 87 -10.54 -8.06 6.08
CA LEU A 87 -10.14 -9.20 5.25
C LEU A 87 -9.93 -10.45 6.10
N PRO A 88 -10.34 -11.64 5.64
CA PRO A 88 -10.19 -12.88 6.40
C PRO A 88 -8.72 -13.28 6.62
N GLU A 89 -7.80 -12.83 5.76
CA GLU A 89 -6.36 -13.07 5.89
C GLU A 89 -5.67 -12.08 6.85
N ALA A 90 -6.36 -11.02 7.29
CA ALA A 90 -5.78 -9.98 8.10
C ALA A 90 -5.43 -10.49 9.51
N THR A 91 -4.20 -10.22 9.94
CA THR A 91 -3.77 -10.47 11.31
C THR A 91 -3.65 -9.14 12.06
N VAL A 92 -4.52 -8.94 13.05
CA VAL A 92 -4.43 -7.77 13.95
C VAL A 92 -3.58 -8.12 15.15
N VAL A 93 -2.43 -7.45 15.28
CA VAL A 93 -1.58 -7.55 16.45
C VAL A 93 -2.11 -6.58 17.53
N PRO A 94 -2.52 -7.06 18.71
CA PRO A 94 -2.99 -6.18 19.78
C PRO A 94 -1.86 -5.28 20.30
N ALA A 95 -2.23 -4.13 20.87
CA ALA A 95 -1.28 -3.34 21.64
C ALA A 95 -0.75 -4.19 22.81
N GLY A 96 0.57 -4.14 23.02
CA GLY A 96 1.24 -4.79 24.15
C GLY A 96 1.02 -4.05 25.46
#